data_AF-Q3BB14-F1
#
_entry.id   AF-Q3BB14-F1
#
_cell.length_a   1.000
_cell.length_b   1.000
_cell.length_c   1.000
_cell.angle_alpha   90.00
_cell.angle_beta   90.00
_cell.angle_gamma   90.00
#
_symmetry.space_group_name_H-M   'P 1'
#
loop_
_entity.id
_entity.type
_entity.pdbx_description
1 polymer ?
#
loop_
_entity_poly.entity_id
_entity_poly.type
_entity_poly.pdbx_seq_one_letter_code
_entity_poly.pdbx_strand_id
1 'polypeptide(L)'
;DGTMNENAGPYKGLKTEEAREKIAEDLEKMGLLYRKQKVHHRVLRHTERSSCMAPIELLPKTQWFIKVRDFTEEIVKVAEEINWYPSDMFLRLKDWAESMDWDWVISRQRVFGTTLPFWVCKSGHVVPAKEEDLPVDPRFDRPPVEKCPVCGAELEPVTDVLDCWIDSSITPLIISRWHEAIKGDEEAKRWFEHNFPTALRPQGTDIIRTWAFYTIF
;
A
#
# COMPACT_ATOMS: atom_id res chain seq x y z
N ASP A 1 -1.66 -16.16 -11.06
CA ASP A 1 -2.47 -17.33 -10.63
C ASP A 1 -1.65 -18.42 -9.93
N GLY A 2 -0.37 -18.15 -9.60
CA GLY A 2 0.51 -19.11 -8.94
C GLY A 2 0.96 -20.26 -9.84
N THR A 3 0.95 -20.06 -11.16
CA THR A 3 1.51 -21.02 -12.12
C THR A 3 2.84 -20.53 -12.68
N MET A 4 3.69 -21.49 -13.07
CA MET A 4 4.97 -21.20 -13.69
C MET A 4 4.79 -20.64 -15.12
N ASN A 5 5.48 -19.55 -15.43
CA ASN A 5 5.39 -18.85 -16.73
C ASN A 5 6.19 -19.56 -17.85
N GLU A 6 6.21 -18.96 -19.04
CA GLU A 6 6.92 -19.45 -20.22
C GLU A 6 8.44 -19.62 -20.04
N ASN A 7 9.04 -18.90 -19.09
CA ASN A 7 10.48 -19.00 -18.81
C ASN A 7 10.83 -20.27 -18.00
N ALA A 8 9.82 -20.98 -17.47
CA ALA A 8 10.02 -22.17 -16.66
C ALA A 8 10.24 -23.46 -17.47
N GLY A 9 10.34 -23.37 -18.80
CA GLY A 9 10.63 -24.51 -19.67
C GLY A 9 9.66 -25.69 -19.45
N PRO A 10 10.15 -26.89 -19.07
CA PRO A 10 9.31 -28.07 -18.89
C PRO A 10 8.32 -27.95 -17.71
N TYR A 11 8.51 -26.98 -16.81
CA TYR A 11 7.65 -26.76 -15.66
C TYR A 11 6.51 -25.75 -15.94
N LYS A 12 6.45 -25.18 -17.15
CA LYS A 12 5.43 -24.21 -17.54
C LYS A 12 4.01 -24.75 -17.25
N GLY A 13 3.18 -23.91 -16.64
CA GLY A 13 1.79 -24.22 -16.31
C GLY A 13 1.58 -25.01 -15.01
N LEU A 14 2.63 -25.59 -14.43
CA LEU A 14 2.54 -26.23 -13.12
C LEU A 14 2.29 -25.21 -12.02
N LYS A 15 1.59 -25.61 -10.96
CA LYS A 15 1.52 -24.81 -9.72
C LYS A 15 2.87 -24.81 -9.01
N THR A 16 3.13 -23.80 -8.18
CA THR A 16 4.40 -23.63 -7.47
C THR A 16 4.83 -24.89 -6.70
N GLU A 17 3.92 -25.53 -5.97
CA GLU A 17 4.25 -26.75 -5.19
C GLU A 17 4.56 -27.95 -6.09
N GLU A 18 3.77 -28.19 -7.14
CA GLU A 18 4.02 -29.25 -8.13
C GLU A 18 5.35 -29.05 -8.85
N ALA A 19 5.66 -27.80 -9.21
CA ALA A 19 6.92 -27.45 -9.83
C ALA A 19 8.11 -27.73 -8.90
N ARG A 20 8.01 -27.41 -7.59
CA ARG A 20 9.07 -27.71 -6.60
C ARG A 20 9.33 -29.22 -6.49
N GLU A 21 8.30 -30.04 -6.48
CA GLU A 21 8.45 -31.50 -6.44
C GLU A 21 9.12 -32.04 -7.71
N LYS A 22 8.62 -31.62 -8.88
CA LYS A 22 9.18 -32.00 -10.19
C LYS A 22 10.66 -31.62 -10.34
N ILE A 23 11.00 -30.39 -9.96
CA ILE A 23 12.39 -29.89 -9.99
C ILE A 23 13.29 -30.76 -9.12
N ALA A 24 12.83 -31.15 -7.92
CA ALA A 24 13.62 -31.99 -7.04
C ALA A 24 13.86 -33.40 -7.63
N GLU A 25 12.84 -34.00 -8.25
CA GLU A 25 12.97 -35.29 -8.95
C GLU A 25 13.95 -35.23 -10.12
N ASP A 26 13.89 -34.17 -10.93
CA ASP A 26 14.75 -34.03 -12.09
C ASP A 26 16.21 -33.76 -11.68
N LEU A 27 16.44 -32.96 -10.62
CA LEU A 27 17.76 -32.79 -10.03
C LEU A 27 18.33 -34.10 -9.45
N GLU A 28 17.49 -34.96 -8.87
CA GLU A 28 17.89 -36.29 -8.39
C GLU A 28 18.32 -37.19 -9.55
N LYS A 29 17.52 -37.25 -10.63
CA LYS A 29 17.87 -38.02 -11.85
C LYS A 29 19.16 -37.54 -12.51
N MET A 30 19.45 -36.24 -12.44
CA MET A 30 20.68 -35.65 -12.96
C MET A 30 21.90 -35.88 -12.05
N GLY A 31 21.72 -36.44 -10.85
CA GLY A 31 22.80 -36.59 -9.87
C GLY A 31 23.26 -35.25 -9.26
N LEU A 32 22.45 -34.19 -9.38
CA LEU A 32 22.75 -32.85 -8.88
C LEU A 32 22.15 -32.58 -7.48
N LEU A 33 21.32 -33.50 -6.98
CA LEU A 33 20.70 -33.38 -5.66
C LEU A 33 21.61 -33.96 -4.58
N TYR A 34 22.19 -33.10 -3.75
CA TYR A 34 23.04 -33.53 -2.62
C TYR A 34 22.24 -34.13 -1.45
N ARG A 35 21.14 -33.48 -1.04
CA ARG A 35 20.33 -33.90 0.12
C ARG A 35 18.90 -33.37 0.03
N LYS A 36 17.94 -34.20 0.42
CA LYS A 36 16.52 -33.84 0.60
C LYS A 36 16.12 -34.08 2.06
N GLN A 37 15.56 -33.08 2.73
CA GLN A 37 15.08 -33.21 4.11
C GLN A 37 13.86 -32.34 4.36
N LYS A 38 12.99 -32.78 5.27
CA LYS A 38 11.90 -31.94 5.77
C LYS A 38 12.48 -30.97 6.81
N VAL A 39 12.05 -29.71 6.73
CA VAL A 39 12.43 -28.66 7.68
C VAL A 39 11.19 -28.03 8.29
N HIS A 40 11.31 -27.57 9.53
CA HIS A 40 10.30 -26.74 10.17
C HIS A 40 10.77 -25.29 10.14
N HIS A 41 9.97 -24.43 9.53
CA HIS A 41 10.23 -22.99 9.47
C HIS A 41 8.91 -22.21 9.45
N ARG A 42 9.00 -20.90 9.65
CA ARG A 42 7.84 -19.99 9.58
C ARG A 42 7.62 -19.58 8.12
N VAL A 43 6.37 -19.71 7.65
CA VAL A 43 5.94 -19.25 6.32
C VAL A 43 4.94 -18.13 6.50
N LEU A 44 5.19 -16.99 5.85
CA LEU A 44 4.24 -15.89 5.84
C LEU A 44 3.00 -16.29 5.06
N ARG A 45 1.83 -15.99 5.62
CA ARG A 45 0.53 -16.29 5.05
C ARG A 45 -0.36 -15.06 5.12
N HIS A 46 -1.37 -15.03 4.28
CA HIS A 46 -2.43 -14.03 4.27
C HIS A 46 -3.34 -14.20 5.51
N THR A 47 -2.78 -13.92 6.69
CA THR A 47 -3.41 -14.13 8.01
C THR A 47 -4.41 -13.05 8.39
N GLU A 48 -4.28 -11.85 7.81
CA GLU A 48 -5.20 -10.73 7.96
C GLU A 48 -6.59 -11.04 7.36
N ARG A 49 -6.67 -12.06 6.49
CA ARG A 49 -7.94 -12.62 6.02
C ARG A 49 -8.00 -14.10 6.37
N SER A 50 -8.69 -14.38 7.47
CA SER A 50 -8.91 -15.75 7.99
C SER A 50 -9.50 -16.72 6.96
N SER A 51 -10.22 -16.21 5.95
CA SER A 51 -10.78 -17.01 4.86
C SER A 51 -9.78 -17.39 3.76
N CYS A 52 -8.58 -16.81 3.72
CA CYS A 52 -7.60 -17.07 2.68
C CYS A 52 -6.46 -17.97 3.18
N MET A 53 -5.70 -17.53 4.20
CA MET A 53 -4.58 -18.27 4.80
C MET A 53 -3.54 -18.82 3.81
N ALA A 54 -3.53 -18.32 2.57
CA ALA A 54 -2.63 -18.77 1.53
C ALA A 54 -1.20 -18.28 1.82
N PRO A 55 -0.16 -19.05 1.48
CA PRO A 55 1.22 -18.58 1.52
C PRO A 55 1.41 -17.31 0.69
N ILE A 56 2.21 -16.38 1.19
CA ILE A 56 2.58 -15.18 0.46
C ILE A 56 3.77 -15.51 -0.45
N GLU A 57 3.67 -15.06 -1.71
CA GLU A 57 4.74 -15.13 -2.70
C GLU A 57 5.21 -13.70 -3.02
N LEU A 58 6.52 -13.53 -3.17
CA LEU A 58 7.12 -12.23 -3.50
C LEU A 58 7.32 -12.13 -5.01
N LEU A 59 6.69 -11.14 -5.64
CA LEU A 59 6.79 -10.90 -7.06
C LEU A 59 7.23 -9.46 -7.33
N PRO A 60 8.20 -9.22 -8.22
CA PRO A 60 8.54 -7.87 -8.65
C PRO A 60 7.39 -7.31 -9.49
N LYS A 61 6.86 -6.16 -9.08
CA LYS A 61 5.77 -5.48 -9.79
C LYS A 61 5.90 -3.99 -9.63
N THR A 62 5.63 -3.24 -10.69
CA THR A 62 5.48 -1.78 -10.61
C THR A 62 4.29 -1.45 -9.74
N GLN A 63 4.50 -0.63 -8.72
CA GLN A 63 3.48 -0.19 -7.77
C GLN A 63 3.67 1.30 -7.47
N TRP A 64 2.65 1.91 -6.88
CA TRP A 64 2.67 3.29 -6.43
C TRP A 64 3.09 3.38 -4.98
N PHE A 65 3.97 4.34 -4.69
CA PHE A 65 4.55 4.53 -3.37
C PHE A 65 4.42 5.97 -2.91
N ILE A 66 4.22 6.17 -1.61
CA ILE A 66 4.45 7.45 -0.93
C ILE A 66 5.77 7.35 -0.17
N LYS A 67 6.63 8.36 -0.34
CA LYS A 67 7.95 8.48 0.30
C LYS A 67 7.88 8.75 1.80
N VAL A 68 7.29 7.83 2.55
CA VAL A 68 7.07 7.96 3.99
C VAL A 68 8.38 7.95 4.78
N ARG A 69 9.42 7.29 4.27
CA ARG A 69 10.71 7.18 4.98
C ARG A 69 11.42 8.52 5.15
N ASP A 70 11.22 9.42 4.20
CA ASP A 70 11.80 10.77 4.26
C ASP A 70 11.23 11.58 5.45
N PHE A 71 10.10 11.14 6.04
CA PHE A 71 9.41 11.79 7.15
C PHE A 71 9.55 11.05 8.48
N THR A 72 10.37 9.99 8.56
CA THR A 72 10.50 9.17 9.79
C THR A 72 10.83 10.02 11.03
N GLU A 73 11.75 10.98 10.91
CA GLU A 73 12.13 11.85 12.05
C GLU A 73 10.96 12.72 12.52
N GLU A 74 10.17 13.28 11.58
CA GLU A 74 9.00 14.11 11.89
C GLU A 74 7.89 13.28 12.52
N ILE A 75 7.63 12.08 11.99
CA ILE A 75 6.66 11.13 12.53
C ILE A 75 7.00 10.78 13.99
N VAL A 76 8.26 10.44 14.27
CA VAL A 76 8.70 10.09 15.63
C VAL A 76 8.55 11.29 16.56
N LYS A 77 8.93 12.49 16.12
CA LYS A 77 8.80 13.71 16.91
C LYS A 77 7.33 14.01 17.26
N VAL A 78 6.42 13.95 16.29
CA VAL A 78 4.98 14.15 16.55
C VAL A 78 4.46 13.04 17.47
N ALA A 79 4.90 11.80 17.29
CA ALA A 79 4.50 10.69 18.15
C ALA A 79 4.98 10.84 19.60
N GLU A 80 6.12 11.51 19.85
CA GLU A 80 6.62 11.83 21.21
C GLU A 80 5.73 12.84 21.94
N GLU A 81 5.04 13.72 21.22
CA GLU A 81 4.10 14.71 21.79
C GLU A 81 2.76 14.08 22.19
N ILE A 82 2.45 12.88 21.70
CA ILE A 82 1.22 12.15 21.99
C ILE A 82 1.32 11.49 23.38
N ASN A 83 0.26 11.59 24.17
CA ASN A 83 0.16 10.89 25.45
C ASN A 83 -0.36 9.46 25.26
N TRP A 84 0.55 8.49 25.23
CA TRP A 84 0.25 7.08 24.96
C TRP A 84 -0.24 6.32 26.19
N TYR A 85 -1.26 5.47 25.99
CA TYR A 85 -1.81 4.58 27.02
C TYR A 85 -1.99 3.15 26.48
N PRO A 86 -1.25 2.16 27.00
CA PRO A 86 -0.09 2.28 27.88
C PRO A 86 1.08 3.07 27.27
N SER A 87 1.97 3.62 28.10
CA SER A 87 3.02 4.54 27.66
C SER A 87 4.09 3.88 26.78
N ASP A 88 4.33 2.58 26.94
CA ASP A 88 5.26 1.80 26.13
C ASP A 88 4.76 1.57 24.69
N MET A 89 3.49 1.87 24.37
CA MET A 89 2.98 1.76 23.01
C MET A 89 3.66 2.72 22.03
N PHE A 90 4.16 3.86 22.52
CA PHE A 90 5.02 4.75 21.74
C PHE A 90 6.23 4.01 21.14
N LEU A 91 6.88 3.14 21.92
CA LEU A 91 8.06 2.40 21.48
C LEU A 91 7.74 1.51 20.28
N ARG A 92 6.55 0.91 20.24
CA ARG A 92 6.12 0.09 19.09
C ARG A 92 5.98 0.89 17.80
N LEU A 93 5.52 2.14 17.91
CA LEU A 93 5.42 3.03 16.74
C LEU A 93 6.81 3.50 16.33
N LYS A 94 7.64 3.92 17.29
CA LYS A 94 9.02 4.35 17.03
C LYS A 94 9.85 3.26 16.38
N ASP A 95 9.87 2.06 16.96
CA ASP A 95 10.58 0.90 16.42
C ASP A 95 10.13 0.60 14.98
N TRP A 96 8.83 0.71 14.70
CA TRP A 96 8.29 0.53 13.36
C TRP A 96 8.77 1.61 12.39
N ALA A 97 8.68 2.88 12.78
CA ALA A 97 9.09 4.01 11.95
C ALA A 97 10.58 3.95 11.58
N GLU A 98 11.43 3.60 12.55
CA GLU A 98 12.89 3.55 12.40
C GLU A 98 13.38 2.28 11.68
N SER A 99 12.65 1.15 11.78
CA SER A 99 13.03 -0.12 11.14
C SER A 99 12.48 -0.30 9.72
N MET A 100 11.67 0.64 9.23
CA MET A 100 11.02 0.51 7.94
C MET A 100 12.00 0.73 6.78
N ASP A 101 12.27 -0.35 6.03
CA ASP A 101 13.19 -0.36 4.90
C ASP A 101 12.57 0.08 3.57
N TRP A 102 11.24 0.20 3.50
CA TRP A 102 10.52 0.50 2.26
C TRP A 102 9.52 1.65 2.42
N ASP A 103 9.25 2.31 1.31
CA ASP A 103 8.19 3.31 1.22
C ASP A 103 6.80 2.65 1.25
N TRP A 104 5.77 3.43 1.56
CA TRP A 104 4.41 2.91 1.68
C TRP A 104 3.86 2.60 0.30
N VAL A 105 3.69 1.31 -0.01
CA VAL A 105 2.96 0.85 -1.20
C VAL A 105 1.48 1.20 -1.05
N ILE A 106 0.99 2.16 -1.83
CA ILE A 106 -0.39 2.64 -1.77
C ILE A 106 -1.30 2.02 -2.82
N SER A 107 -0.77 1.36 -3.85
CA SER A 107 -1.62 0.72 -4.88
C SER A 107 -2.04 -0.70 -4.50
N ARG A 108 -3.26 -1.08 -4.88
CA ARG A 108 -3.83 -2.41 -4.71
C ARG A 108 -4.52 -2.84 -6.00
N GLN A 109 -4.24 -4.05 -6.47
CA GLN A 109 -4.94 -4.65 -7.63
C GLN A 109 -6.25 -5.27 -7.17
N ARG A 110 -7.21 -4.41 -6.83
CA ARG A 110 -8.56 -4.75 -6.40
C ARG A 110 -9.56 -3.97 -7.24
N VAL A 111 -10.79 -4.47 -7.30
CA VAL A 111 -11.88 -3.79 -8.01
C VAL A 111 -12.55 -2.74 -7.12
N PHE A 112 -12.57 -2.97 -5.80
CA PHE A 112 -13.21 -2.11 -4.81
C PHE A 112 -12.17 -1.34 -3.99
N GLY A 113 -12.34 -0.02 -3.93
CA GLY A 113 -11.49 0.94 -3.21
C GLY A 113 -11.50 2.29 -3.92
N THR A 114 -11.00 3.33 -3.25
CA THR A 114 -10.78 4.65 -3.86
C THR A 114 -9.77 4.54 -5.00
N THR A 115 -10.05 5.07 -6.18
CA THR A 115 -9.15 4.95 -7.34
C THR A 115 -7.99 5.93 -7.27
N LEU A 116 -6.82 5.55 -7.78
CA LEU A 116 -5.74 6.51 -8.00
C LEU A 116 -6.13 7.42 -9.17
N PRO A 117 -6.23 8.75 -9.02
CA PRO A 117 -6.78 9.65 -10.03
C PRO A 117 -5.74 10.01 -11.11
N PHE A 118 -5.07 9.01 -11.68
CA PHE A 118 -3.92 9.18 -12.57
C PHE A 118 -4.13 8.46 -13.92
N TRP A 119 -3.51 9.01 -14.95
CA TRP A 119 -3.27 8.33 -16.23
C TRP A 119 -1.78 8.30 -16.52
N VAL A 120 -1.32 7.27 -17.19
CA VAL A 120 0.10 7.04 -17.49
C VAL A 120 0.27 6.80 -18.98
N CYS A 121 1.26 7.46 -19.59
CA CYS A 121 1.60 7.18 -20.98
C CYS A 121 2.55 5.98 -21.09
N LYS A 122 2.73 5.43 -22.31
CA LYS A 122 3.66 4.32 -22.56
C LYS A 122 5.13 4.61 -22.18
N SER A 123 5.51 5.88 -22.06
CA SER A 123 6.84 6.30 -21.61
C SER A 123 6.97 6.41 -20.08
N GLY A 124 5.90 6.13 -19.32
CA GLY A 124 5.90 6.18 -17.85
C GLY A 124 5.60 7.54 -17.24
N HIS A 125 5.36 8.59 -18.03
CA HIS A 125 4.94 9.89 -17.49
C HIS A 125 3.52 9.82 -16.93
N VAL A 126 3.36 10.35 -15.72
CA VAL A 126 2.10 10.40 -14.97
C VAL A 126 1.39 11.72 -15.24
N VAL A 127 0.09 11.66 -15.49
CA VAL A 127 -0.81 12.80 -15.65
C VAL A 127 -1.91 12.67 -14.59
N PRO A 128 -1.88 13.48 -13.52
CA PRO A 128 -2.92 13.46 -12.50
C PRO A 128 -4.17 14.21 -12.95
N ALA A 129 -5.33 13.82 -12.41
CA ALA A 129 -6.54 14.61 -12.47
C ALA A 129 -6.32 16.01 -11.87
N LYS A 130 -7.10 16.99 -12.33
CA LYS A 130 -7.12 18.29 -11.67
C LYS A 130 -7.94 18.19 -10.38
N GLU A 131 -7.59 19.00 -9.40
CA GLU A 131 -8.29 19.03 -8.11
C GLU A 131 -9.78 19.33 -8.25
N GLU A 132 -10.14 20.22 -9.18
CA GLU A 132 -11.52 20.62 -9.49
C GLU A 132 -12.37 19.50 -10.13
N ASP A 133 -11.72 18.52 -10.76
CA ASP A 133 -12.40 17.39 -11.41
C ASP A 133 -12.65 16.23 -10.41
N LEU A 134 -12.03 16.26 -9.23
CA LEU A 134 -12.18 15.20 -8.23
C LEU A 134 -13.60 15.16 -7.62
N PRO A 135 -14.14 13.96 -7.32
CA PRO A 135 -13.51 12.65 -7.49
C PRO A 135 -13.62 12.11 -8.93
N VAL A 136 -12.56 11.46 -9.41
CA VAL A 136 -12.54 10.75 -10.71
C VAL A 136 -12.18 9.29 -10.55
N ASP A 137 -12.74 8.47 -11.42
CA ASP A 137 -12.37 7.07 -11.63
C ASP A 137 -11.79 6.90 -13.04
N PRO A 138 -10.46 6.82 -13.19
CA PRO A 138 -9.83 6.67 -14.51
C PRO A 138 -10.31 5.47 -15.32
N ARG A 139 -10.94 4.47 -14.69
CA ARG A 139 -11.50 3.32 -15.40
C ARG A 139 -12.69 3.70 -16.28
N PHE A 140 -13.37 4.81 -15.97
CA PHE A 140 -14.58 5.27 -16.65
C PHE A 140 -14.46 6.71 -17.16
N ASP A 141 -13.69 7.55 -16.46
CA ASP A 141 -13.50 8.95 -16.79
C ASP A 141 -12.35 9.18 -17.77
N ARG A 142 -12.42 10.29 -18.50
CA ARG A 142 -11.37 10.68 -19.47
C ARG A 142 -10.22 11.39 -18.75
N PRO A 143 -8.98 11.29 -19.28
CA PRO A 143 -7.87 12.07 -18.77
C PRO A 143 -8.15 13.57 -18.92
N PRO A 144 -7.55 14.41 -18.06
CA PRO A 144 -7.74 15.87 -18.12
C PRO A 144 -7.13 16.52 -19.38
N VAL A 145 -6.31 15.76 -20.13
CA VAL A 145 -5.74 16.13 -21.42
C VAL A 145 -5.77 14.94 -22.37
N GLU A 146 -5.94 15.19 -23.67
CA GLU A 146 -6.06 14.13 -24.69
C GLU A 146 -4.77 13.32 -24.89
N LYS A 147 -3.61 13.93 -24.67
CA LYS A 147 -2.29 13.31 -24.88
C LYS A 147 -1.33 13.72 -23.78
N CYS A 148 -0.32 12.88 -23.55
CA CYS A 148 0.74 13.16 -22.59
C CYS A 148 1.42 14.50 -22.93
N PRO A 149 1.51 15.45 -21.97
CA PRO A 149 2.11 16.76 -22.22
C PRO A 149 3.63 16.70 -22.44
N VAL A 150 4.28 15.59 -22.07
CA VAL A 150 5.74 15.42 -22.17
C VAL A 150 6.14 14.73 -23.48
N CYS A 151 5.50 13.61 -23.83
CA CYS A 151 5.89 12.82 -25.00
C CYS A 151 4.83 12.75 -26.12
N GLY A 152 3.64 13.34 -25.94
CA GLY A 152 2.58 13.36 -26.94
C GLY A 152 1.89 12.01 -27.18
N ALA A 153 2.24 10.96 -26.42
CA ALA A 153 1.61 9.65 -26.51
C ALA A 153 0.21 9.62 -25.87
N GLU A 154 -0.56 8.58 -26.21
CA GLU A 154 -1.83 8.29 -25.56
C GLU A 154 -1.65 7.97 -24.06
N LEU A 155 -2.70 8.25 -23.30
CA LEU A 155 -2.75 8.08 -21.86
C LEU A 155 -3.61 6.87 -21.51
N GLU A 156 -3.05 5.94 -20.74
CA GLU A 156 -3.74 4.76 -20.25
C GLU A 156 -4.17 4.99 -18.79
N PRO A 157 -5.38 4.58 -18.40
CA PRO A 157 -5.87 4.81 -17.04
C PRO A 157 -5.14 3.92 -16.03
N VAL A 158 -4.85 4.47 -14.86
CA VAL A 158 -4.40 3.66 -13.72
C VAL A 158 -5.62 2.94 -13.15
N THR A 159 -5.60 1.60 -13.22
CA THR A 159 -6.72 0.75 -12.76
C THR A 159 -6.59 0.30 -11.31
N ASP A 160 -5.45 0.60 -10.67
CA ASP A 160 -5.21 0.29 -9.26
C ASP A 160 -6.12 1.14 -8.36
N VAL A 161 -6.51 0.58 -7.22
CA VAL A 161 -7.16 1.33 -6.13
C VAL A 161 -6.16 1.61 -5.02
N LEU A 162 -6.43 2.63 -4.22
CA LEU A 162 -5.68 2.99 -3.03
C LEU A 162 -5.80 1.91 -1.96
N ASP A 163 -4.74 1.81 -1.17
CA ASP A 163 -4.72 1.07 0.07
C ASP A 163 -5.75 1.65 1.03
N CYS A 164 -6.59 0.82 1.65
CA CYS A 164 -7.66 1.30 2.53
C CYS A 164 -7.12 2.05 3.76
N TRP A 165 -5.84 1.84 4.10
CA TRP A 165 -5.17 2.59 5.14
C TRP A 165 -5.02 4.08 4.79
N ILE A 166 -4.96 4.47 3.51
CA ILE A 166 -4.98 5.88 3.06
C ILE A 166 -6.32 6.52 3.44
N ASP A 167 -7.44 5.87 3.11
CA ASP A 167 -8.77 6.40 3.43
C ASP A 167 -8.94 6.53 4.95
N SER A 168 -8.48 5.51 5.70
CA SER A 168 -8.59 5.54 7.16
C SER A 168 -7.67 6.60 7.78
N SER A 169 -6.47 6.84 7.23
CA SER A 169 -5.47 7.68 7.88
C SER A 169 -5.93 9.12 7.99
N ILE A 170 -6.69 9.60 7.01
CA ILE A 170 -7.24 10.96 6.96
C ILE A 170 -8.54 11.13 7.75
N THR A 171 -9.04 10.10 8.44
CA THR A 171 -10.30 10.16 9.20
C THR A 171 -10.39 11.37 10.15
N PRO A 172 -9.34 11.73 10.92
CA PRO A 172 -9.38 12.94 11.75
C PRO A 172 -9.56 14.23 10.95
N LEU A 173 -8.95 14.33 9.77
CA LEU A 173 -9.09 15.49 8.88
C LEU A 173 -10.52 15.60 8.34
N ILE A 174 -11.13 14.47 7.96
CA ILE A 174 -12.51 14.44 7.48
C ILE A 174 -13.49 14.84 8.59
N ILE A 175 -13.38 14.27 9.79
CA ILE A 175 -14.28 14.59 10.91
C ILE A 175 -14.11 16.04 11.39
N SER A 176 -12.90 16.59 11.30
CA SER A 176 -12.62 17.99 11.60
C SER A 176 -12.92 18.96 10.45
N ARG A 177 -13.53 18.50 9.36
CA ARG A 177 -13.93 19.32 8.20
C ARG A 177 -12.77 20.08 7.56
N TRP A 178 -11.58 19.48 7.57
CA TRP A 178 -10.37 20.09 7.02
C TRP A 178 -10.52 20.46 5.55
N HIS A 179 -11.13 19.59 4.73
CA HIS A 179 -11.28 19.83 3.29
C HIS A 179 -12.18 21.02 2.98
N GLU A 180 -13.30 21.15 3.71
CA GLU A 180 -14.18 22.31 3.57
C GLU A 180 -13.49 23.60 4.05
N ALA A 181 -12.71 23.51 5.13
CA ALA A 181 -11.95 24.63 5.67
C ALA A 181 -10.93 25.18 4.65
N ILE A 182 -10.15 24.31 3.99
CA ILE A 182 -9.19 24.75 2.97
C ILE A 182 -9.86 25.27 1.68
N LYS A 183 -11.12 24.87 1.43
CA LYS A 183 -11.95 25.40 0.34
C LYS A 183 -12.62 26.73 0.66
N GLY A 184 -12.39 27.29 1.85
CA GLY A 184 -12.87 28.62 2.24
C GLY A 184 -14.22 28.64 2.95
N ASP A 185 -14.72 27.50 3.45
CA ASP A 185 -15.87 27.50 4.36
C ASP A 185 -15.44 28.01 5.75
N GLU A 186 -15.86 29.22 6.09
CA GLU A 186 -15.53 29.88 7.36
C GLU A 186 -16.08 29.16 8.60
N GLU A 187 -17.21 28.45 8.48
CA GLU A 187 -17.72 27.63 9.58
C GLU A 187 -16.87 26.38 9.76
N ALA A 188 -16.52 25.71 8.66
CA ALA A 188 -15.61 24.57 8.70
C ALA A 188 -14.23 24.96 9.24
N LYS A 189 -13.73 26.15 8.90
CA LYS A 189 -12.45 26.65 9.41
C LYS A 189 -12.47 26.81 10.93
N ARG A 190 -13.49 27.47 11.49
CA ARG A 190 -13.66 27.56 12.95
C ARG A 190 -13.80 26.19 13.60
N TRP A 191 -14.52 25.27 12.95
CA TRP A 191 -14.67 23.90 13.42
C TRP A 191 -13.33 23.15 13.43
N PHE A 192 -12.55 23.24 12.36
CA PHE A 192 -11.24 22.61 12.24
C PHE A 192 -10.27 23.15 13.29
N GLU A 193 -10.14 24.47 13.42
CA GLU A 193 -9.27 25.13 14.41
C GLU A 193 -9.62 24.75 15.86
N HIS A 194 -10.88 24.47 16.15
CA HIS A 194 -11.33 24.06 17.48
C HIS A 194 -11.15 22.56 17.76
N ASN A 195 -11.31 21.71 16.74
CA ASN A 195 -11.39 20.25 16.92
C ASN A 195 -10.13 19.48 16.48
N PHE A 196 -9.21 20.13 15.76
CA PHE A 196 -7.92 19.56 15.36
C PHE A 196 -6.78 20.20 16.17
N PRO A 197 -5.80 19.42 16.68
CA PRO A 197 -5.70 17.96 16.61
C PRO A 197 -6.72 17.23 17.50
N THR A 198 -7.09 15.99 17.13
CA THR A 198 -8.04 15.18 17.92
C THR A 198 -7.48 14.87 19.30
N ALA A 199 -8.25 15.18 20.35
CA ALA A 199 -7.79 15.04 21.74
C ALA A 199 -7.66 13.58 22.24
N LEU A 200 -8.49 12.66 21.73
CA LEU A 200 -8.51 11.27 22.18
C LEU A 200 -8.77 10.32 21.00
N ARG A 201 -7.97 9.25 20.91
CA ARG A 201 -8.10 8.23 19.86
C ARG A 201 -7.93 6.81 20.43
N PRO A 202 -9.03 6.15 20.83
CA PRO A 202 -8.97 4.77 21.28
C PRO A 202 -8.78 3.83 20.07
N GLN A 203 -7.79 2.94 20.14
CA GLN A 203 -7.51 1.96 19.08
C GLN A 203 -6.77 0.73 19.64
N GLY A 204 -6.82 -0.37 18.89
CA GLY A 204 -6.13 -1.61 19.23
C GLY A 204 -4.62 -1.52 19.00
N THR A 205 -3.85 -2.38 19.67
CA THR A 205 -2.39 -2.44 19.54
C THR A 205 -1.94 -3.04 18.20
N ASP A 206 -2.82 -3.74 17.52
CA ASP A 206 -2.63 -4.40 16.22
C ASP A 206 -2.46 -3.41 15.06
N ILE A 207 -3.04 -2.21 15.18
CA ILE A 207 -3.09 -1.17 14.14
C ILE A 207 -2.19 0.04 14.41
N ILE A 208 -1.26 -0.07 15.37
CA ILE A 208 -0.25 0.97 15.65
C ILE A 208 0.64 1.20 14.41
N ARG A 209 1.05 0.12 13.75
CA ARG A 209 1.93 0.13 12.57
C ARG A 209 1.22 0.47 11.26
N THR A 210 -0.10 0.61 11.30
CA THR A 210 -0.93 0.97 10.15
C THR A 210 -1.69 2.25 10.43
N TRP A 211 -2.90 2.16 10.98
CA TRP A 211 -3.77 3.32 11.11
C TRP A 211 -3.18 4.45 11.97
N ALA A 212 -2.54 4.13 13.09
CA ALA A 212 -1.92 5.15 13.93
C ALA A 212 -0.74 5.80 13.21
N PHE A 213 0.20 4.98 12.74
CA PHE A 213 1.38 5.41 12.02
C PHE A 213 1.04 6.29 10.81
N TYR A 214 0.15 5.84 9.93
CA TYR A 214 -0.19 6.56 8.71
C TYR A 214 -1.04 7.82 8.93
N THR A 215 -1.70 7.97 10.07
CA THR A 215 -2.36 9.24 10.41
C THR A 215 -1.38 10.26 11.01
N ILE A 216 -0.30 9.78 11.65
CA ILE A 216 0.74 10.66 12.21
C ILE A 216 1.66 11.16 11.10
N PHE A 217 1.93 10.31 10.10
CA PHE A 217 2.48 10.72 8.81
C PHE A 217 1.54 11.69 8.10
#